data_AF-A0A2C9JKQ1-F1
#
_entry.id   AF-A0A2C9JKQ1-F1
#
_cell.length_a   1.000
_cell.length_b   1.000
_cell.length_c   1.000
_cell.angle_alpha   90.00
_cell.angle_beta   90.00
_cell.angle_gamma   90.00
#
_symmetry.space_group_name_H-M   'P 1'
#
loop_
_entity.id
_entity.type
_entity.pdbx_description
1 polymer ?
#
loop_
_entity_poly.entity_id
_entity_poly.type
_entity_poly.pdbx_seq_one_letter_code
_entity_poly.pdbx_strand_id
1 'polypeptide(L)'
;YLVDCFCFPIARIDILKSIILSSSVVAQPGGQQNFNNLFQRYAGNDNLLQQNEFARFWLHFDDDGDGSVSKQEFDSGWRQEGFPNPQNAPLYFLELDAVHDEVLNSQDFPHIFHLFDEDGNGAINEREARYNWNAYFSD
;
A
#
# COMPACT_ATOMS: atom_id res chain seq x y z
N TYR A 1 29.28 35.60 18.41
CA TYR A 1 29.97 34.47 17.76
C TYR A 1 29.47 34.40 16.33
N LEU A 2 30.31 34.82 15.40
CA LEU A 2 30.09 34.75 13.94
C LEU A 2 31.27 33.95 13.37
N VAL A 3 30.97 32.95 12.56
CA VAL A 3 31.77 32.33 11.49
C VAL A 3 30.87 31.23 10.89
N ASP A 4 30.70 31.01 9.61
CA ASP A 4 31.14 31.71 8.41
C ASP A 4 30.33 31.17 7.22
N CYS A 5 30.23 32.01 6.19
CA CYS A 5 30.00 31.79 4.76
C CYS A 5 29.82 30.36 4.21
N PHE A 6 28.93 30.19 3.23
CA PHE A 6 29.33 29.90 1.84
C PHE A 6 28.22 30.26 0.84
N CYS A 7 28.64 31.02 -0.17
CA CYS A 7 27.87 31.46 -1.33
C CYS A 7 28.29 30.57 -2.52
N PHE A 8 27.35 30.03 -3.30
CA PHE A 8 27.55 29.71 -4.72
C PHE A 8 26.18 29.76 -5.46
N PRO A 9 26.12 30.11 -6.76
CA PRO A 9 25.14 31.04 -7.32
C PRO A 9 24.08 30.42 -8.26
N ILE A 10 22.95 31.14 -8.41
CA ILE A 10 22.10 31.38 -9.61
C ILE A 10 21.79 30.13 -10.47
N ALA A 11 20.55 29.65 -10.64
CA ALA A 11 19.50 30.33 -11.38
C ALA A 11 18.14 29.58 -11.27
N ARG A 12 17.07 30.40 -11.27
CA ARG A 12 15.66 30.14 -11.60
C ARG A 12 15.39 28.84 -12.38
N ILE A 13 14.44 28.01 -11.95
CA ILE A 13 13.01 27.94 -12.33
C ILE A 13 12.48 26.80 -11.41
N ASP A 14 11.59 26.95 -10.43
CA ASP A 14 10.18 27.35 -10.49
C ASP A 14 9.70 27.88 -9.13
N ILE A 15 9.18 29.10 -9.15
CA ILE A 15 8.33 29.65 -8.11
C ILE A 15 6.93 29.11 -8.42
N LEU A 16 6.37 28.26 -7.53
CA LEU A 16 4.93 27.96 -7.33
C LEU A 16 4.66 26.47 -7.02
N LYS A 17 5.24 25.94 -5.92
CA LYS A 17 4.54 24.99 -5.02
C LYS A 17 5.05 25.19 -3.58
N SER A 18 5.05 26.44 -3.13
CA SER A 18 5.00 26.70 -1.69
C SER A 18 3.59 26.36 -1.21
N ILE A 19 3.45 25.45 -0.25
CA ILE A 19 2.50 25.45 0.88
C ILE A 19 2.30 24.00 1.35
N ILE A 20 2.98 23.67 2.46
CA ILE A 20 2.66 22.64 3.49
C ILE A 20 2.82 21.19 2.95
N LEU A 21 3.69 20.33 3.48
CA LEU A 21 3.58 19.68 4.79
C LEU A 21 4.95 19.22 5.27
N SER A 22 5.47 19.86 6.31
CA SER A 22 6.34 19.18 7.26
C SER A 22 5.47 18.29 8.14
N SER A 23 5.13 17.11 7.62
CA SER A 23 4.80 15.96 8.46
C SER A 23 5.98 15.02 8.31
N SER A 24 6.88 15.07 9.28
CA SER A 24 7.73 13.92 9.56
C SER A 24 6.78 12.79 9.96
N VAL A 25 6.22 12.09 8.97
CA VAL A 25 5.60 10.79 9.19
C VAL A 25 6.72 9.97 9.78
N VAL A 26 6.63 9.72 11.09
CA VAL A 26 7.34 8.62 11.72
C VAL A 26 6.70 7.39 11.09
N ALA A 27 7.17 7.06 9.88
CA ALA A 27 6.85 5.82 9.21
C ALA A 27 7.21 4.76 10.23
N GLN A 28 6.20 4.10 10.79
CA GLN A 28 6.44 3.00 11.71
C GLN A 28 7.31 2.01 10.94
N PRO A 29 8.57 1.80 11.34
CA PRO A 29 9.52 1.08 10.51
C PRO A 29 9.11 -0.39 10.28
N GLY A 30 8.07 -0.88 10.98
CA GLY A 30 7.48 -2.22 10.81
C GLY A 30 6.51 -2.34 9.63
N GLY A 31 5.55 -1.43 9.46
CA GLY A 31 4.45 -1.62 8.51
C GLY A 31 4.91 -1.74 7.05
N GLN A 32 5.88 -0.92 6.65
CA GLN A 32 6.45 -0.99 5.31
C GLN A 32 7.34 -2.24 5.11
N GLN A 33 8.07 -2.67 6.14
CA GLN A 33 8.88 -3.89 6.06
C GLN A 33 7.99 -5.14 5.96
N ASN A 34 6.90 -5.17 6.73
CA ASN A 34 5.93 -6.27 6.71
C ASN A 34 5.22 -6.35 5.35
N PHE A 35 4.84 -5.21 4.77
CA PHE A 35 4.32 -5.17 3.40
C PHE A 35 5.34 -5.70 2.39
N ASN A 36 6.58 -5.23 2.44
CA ASN A 36 7.64 -5.70 1.53
C ASN A 36 7.85 -7.23 1.67
N ASN A 37 7.82 -7.76 2.89
CA ASN A 37 7.95 -9.20 3.13
C ASN A 37 6.79 -10.00 2.52
N LEU A 38 5.55 -9.53 2.69
CA LEU A 38 4.37 -10.15 2.07
C LEU A 38 4.42 -10.06 0.55
N PHE A 39 4.73 -8.88 0.00
CA PHE A 39 4.91 -8.70 -1.45
C PHE A 39 5.90 -9.73 -2.00
N GLN A 40 7.09 -9.82 -1.40
CA GLN A 40 8.13 -10.76 -1.81
C GLN A 40 7.70 -12.22 -1.69
N ARG A 41 6.91 -12.55 -0.65
CA ARG A 41 6.38 -13.90 -0.46
C ARG A 41 5.46 -14.33 -1.60
N TYR A 42 4.61 -13.43 -2.09
CA TYR A 42 3.59 -13.74 -3.10
C TYR A 42 4.08 -13.53 -4.53
N ALA A 43 4.93 -12.53 -4.78
CA ALA A 43 5.59 -12.33 -6.06
C ALA A 43 6.66 -13.39 -6.33
N GLY A 44 7.30 -13.94 -5.28
CA GLY A 44 8.34 -14.94 -5.45
C GLY A 44 9.56 -14.40 -6.18
N ASN A 45 10.06 -15.14 -7.17
CA ASN A 45 11.39 -14.88 -7.76
C ASN A 45 11.42 -13.81 -8.84
N ASP A 46 10.29 -13.51 -9.49
CA ASP A 46 10.23 -12.54 -10.59
C ASP A 46 9.94 -11.11 -10.10
N ASN A 47 9.58 -10.95 -8.81
CA ASN A 47 9.21 -9.67 -8.19
C ASN A 47 8.02 -8.98 -8.87
N LEU A 48 7.15 -9.78 -9.48
CA LEU A 48 5.91 -9.32 -10.11
C LEU A 48 4.73 -10.01 -9.43
N LEU A 49 3.69 -9.26 -9.10
CA LEU A 49 2.42 -9.83 -8.68
C LEU A 49 1.51 -9.91 -9.90
N GLN A 50 1.28 -11.11 -10.41
CA GLN A 50 0.22 -11.37 -11.38
C GLN A 50 -1.14 -11.44 -10.67
N GLN A 51 -2.22 -11.37 -11.44
CA GLN A 51 -3.58 -11.30 -10.89
C GLN A 51 -3.92 -12.43 -9.91
N ASN A 52 -3.47 -13.66 -10.18
CA ASN A 52 -3.66 -14.81 -9.30
C ASN A 52 -2.81 -14.73 -8.02
N GLU A 53 -1.58 -14.22 -8.10
CA GLU A 53 -0.69 -14.02 -6.96
C GLU A 53 -1.18 -12.88 -6.08
N PHE A 54 -1.72 -11.83 -6.70
CA PHE A 54 -2.37 -10.71 -6.03
C PHE A 54 -3.65 -11.12 -5.30
N ALA A 55 -4.49 -11.96 -5.92
CA ALA A 55 -5.64 -12.55 -5.24
C ALA A 55 -5.20 -13.36 -4.00
N ARG A 56 -4.14 -14.16 -4.13
CA ARG A 56 -3.57 -14.92 -3.00
C ARG A 56 -2.95 -14.04 -1.92
N PHE A 57 -2.44 -12.87 -2.28
CA PHE A 57 -1.97 -11.87 -1.33
C PHE A 57 -3.11 -11.38 -0.44
N TRP A 58 -4.29 -11.10 -1.00
CA TRP A 58 -5.45 -10.70 -0.19
C TRP A 58 -6.02 -11.87 0.62
N LEU A 59 -6.08 -13.07 0.03
CA LEU A 59 -6.44 -14.29 0.76
C LEU A 59 -5.40 -14.71 1.82
N HIS A 60 -4.30 -13.96 2.00
CA HIS A 60 -3.45 -14.12 3.20
C HIS A 60 -4.23 -13.82 4.49
N PHE A 61 -5.26 -12.97 4.40
CA PHE A 61 -6.10 -12.60 5.53
C PHE A 61 -7.26 -13.56 5.78
N ASP A 62 -7.59 -14.44 4.84
CA ASP A 62 -8.63 -15.48 4.95
C ASP A 62 -8.17 -16.55 5.98
N ASP A 63 -8.65 -16.44 7.22
CA ASP A 63 -8.20 -17.25 8.37
C ASP A 63 -9.00 -18.56 8.44
N ASP A 64 -10.29 -18.51 8.09
CA ASP A 64 -11.17 -19.69 8.11
C ASP A 64 -11.13 -20.52 6.81
N GLY A 65 -10.56 -19.97 5.74
CA GLY A 65 -10.31 -20.64 4.47
C GLY A 65 -11.57 -20.79 3.62
N ASP A 66 -12.58 -19.95 3.81
CA ASP A 66 -13.82 -19.98 3.03
C ASP A 66 -13.67 -19.40 1.60
N GLY A 67 -12.50 -18.83 1.29
CA GLY A 67 -12.17 -18.23 0.00
C GLY A 67 -12.59 -16.77 -0.14
N SER A 68 -13.02 -16.15 0.96
CA SER A 68 -13.36 -14.74 1.08
C SER A 68 -12.69 -14.16 2.32
N VAL A 69 -12.40 -12.87 2.31
CA VAL A 69 -11.90 -12.18 3.50
C VAL A 69 -13.04 -11.38 4.10
N SER A 70 -13.50 -11.78 5.27
CA SER A 70 -14.46 -11.01 6.03
C SER A 70 -13.82 -9.74 6.61
N LYS A 71 -14.66 -8.76 6.96
CA LYS A 71 -14.19 -7.54 7.64
C LYS A 71 -13.42 -7.82 8.93
N GLN A 72 -13.81 -8.86 9.68
CA GLN A 72 -13.17 -9.23 10.94
C GLN A 72 -11.78 -9.80 10.69
N GLU A 73 -11.65 -10.67 9.70
CA GLU A 73 -10.37 -11.24 9.27
C GLU A 73 -9.43 -10.17 8.75
N PHE A 74 -9.95 -9.23 7.95
CA PHE A 74 -9.18 -8.08 7.49
C PHE A 74 -8.65 -7.22 8.64
N ASP A 75 -9.51 -6.78 9.59
CA ASP A 75 -9.07 -5.94 10.72
C ASP A 75 -8.08 -6.68 11.64
N SER A 76 -8.35 -7.96 11.92
CA SER A 76 -7.48 -8.80 12.73
C SER A 76 -6.12 -8.99 12.05
N GLY A 77 -6.13 -9.41 10.79
CA GLY A 77 -4.94 -9.64 9.99
C GLY A 77 -4.10 -8.38 9.78
N TRP A 78 -4.73 -7.23 9.52
CA TRP A 78 -4.06 -5.94 9.39
C TRP A 78 -3.26 -5.57 10.64
N ARG A 79 -3.84 -5.79 11.82
CA ARG A 79 -3.17 -5.57 13.11
C ARG A 79 -2.04 -6.56 13.34
N GLN A 80 -2.27 -7.83 13.01
CA GLN A 80 -1.29 -8.91 13.19
C GLN A 80 -0.05 -8.69 12.31
N GLU A 81 -0.26 -8.27 11.05
CA GLU A 81 0.81 -7.89 10.14
C GLU A 81 1.48 -6.56 10.50
N GLY A 82 1.03 -5.86 11.55
CA GLY A 82 1.64 -4.63 12.02
C GLY A 82 1.62 -3.50 10.98
N PHE A 83 0.59 -3.49 10.13
CA PHE A 83 0.41 -2.48 9.09
C PHE A 83 0.02 -1.10 9.68
N PRO A 84 0.29 0.00 8.95
CA PRO A 84 0.01 1.34 9.43
C PRO A 84 -1.48 1.56 9.66
N ASN A 85 -1.81 2.53 10.52
CA ASN A 85 -3.17 2.99 10.75
C ASN A 85 -4.21 1.87 11.01
N PRO A 86 -3.98 0.94 11.95
CA PRO A 86 -4.91 -0.17 12.21
C PRO A 86 -6.31 0.27 12.65
N GLN A 87 -6.48 1.50 13.13
CA GLN A 87 -7.79 2.09 13.40
C GLN A 87 -8.61 2.38 12.13
N ASN A 88 -7.95 2.54 10.98
CA ASN A 88 -8.56 2.81 9.68
C ASN A 88 -8.80 1.53 8.86
N ALA A 89 -8.35 0.36 9.32
CA ALA A 89 -8.56 -0.91 8.61
C ALA A 89 -10.03 -1.16 8.20
N PRO A 90 -11.04 -0.84 9.03
CA PRO A 90 -12.44 -0.93 8.61
C PRO A 90 -12.83 -0.01 7.45
N LEU A 91 -12.17 1.13 7.27
CA LEU A 91 -12.40 2.05 6.15
C LEU A 91 -11.73 1.54 4.88
N TYR A 92 -10.48 1.08 4.99
CA TYR A 92 -9.75 0.45 3.88
C TYR A 92 -10.51 -0.74 3.31
N PHE A 93 -11.11 -1.57 4.18
CA PHE A 93 -11.96 -2.68 3.74
C PHE A 93 -13.12 -2.21 2.86
N LEU A 94 -13.83 -1.14 3.27
CA LEU A 94 -14.96 -0.60 2.51
C LEU A 94 -14.54 0.00 1.17
N GLU A 95 -13.33 0.54 1.08
CA GLU A 95 -12.78 1.09 -0.16
C GLU A 95 -12.38 -0.01 -1.15
N LEU A 96 -11.99 -1.18 -0.64
CA LEU A 96 -11.58 -2.34 -1.44
C LEU A 96 -12.77 -3.22 -1.88
N ASP A 97 -13.85 -3.24 -1.10
CA ASP A 97 -15.09 -3.98 -1.37
C ASP A 97 -15.87 -3.32 -2.52
N ALA A 98 -15.55 -3.73 -3.75
CA ALA A 98 -16.05 -3.11 -4.97
C ALA A 98 -17.54 -3.46 -5.21
N VAL A 99 -17.94 -4.69 -4.88
CA VAL A 99 -19.32 -5.15 -5.05
C VAL A 99 -20.22 -4.82 -3.86
N HIS A 100 -19.65 -4.34 -2.75
CA HIS A 100 -20.33 -3.92 -1.52
C HIS A 100 -21.13 -5.05 -0.86
N ASP A 101 -20.58 -6.27 -0.85
CA ASP A 101 -21.20 -7.45 -0.23
C ASP A 101 -20.59 -7.83 1.13
N GLU A 102 -19.77 -6.93 1.71
CA GLU A 102 -19.12 -7.06 3.01
C GLU A 102 -18.08 -8.20 3.11
N VAL A 103 -17.57 -8.67 1.97
CA VAL A 103 -16.46 -9.61 1.86
C VAL A 103 -15.51 -9.16 0.75
N LEU A 104 -14.22 -9.48 0.86
CA LEU A 104 -13.29 -9.32 -0.27
C LEU A 104 -13.04 -10.69 -0.89
N ASN A 105 -13.43 -10.86 -2.15
CA ASN A 105 -13.27 -12.13 -2.84
C ASN A 105 -12.87 -11.94 -4.31
N SER A 106 -12.98 -13.02 -5.10
CA SER A 106 -12.65 -13.03 -6.52
C SER A 106 -13.38 -11.98 -7.38
N GLN A 107 -14.48 -11.41 -6.89
CA GLN A 107 -15.24 -10.35 -7.55
C GLN A 107 -14.57 -8.97 -7.36
N ASP A 108 -13.87 -8.76 -6.25
CA ASP A 108 -13.21 -7.49 -5.89
C ASP A 108 -11.76 -7.45 -6.34
N PHE A 109 -11.04 -8.58 -6.24
CA PHE A 109 -9.61 -8.63 -6.55
C PHE A 109 -9.24 -8.09 -7.94
N PRO A 110 -10.03 -8.31 -9.02
CA PRO A 110 -9.74 -7.68 -10.30
C PRO A 110 -9.81 -6.16 -10.22
N HIS A 111 -10.77 -5.58 -9.51
CA HIS A 111 -10.87 -4.12 -9.35
C HIS A 111 -9.67 -3.59 -8.58
N ILE A 112 -9.36 -4.21 -7.44
CA ILE A 112 -8.22 -3.82 -6.59
C ILE A 112 -6.89 -3.95 -7.37
N PHE A 113 -6.74 -4.99 -8.18
CA PHE A 113 -5.55 -5.17 -9.02
C PHE A 113 -5.31 -3.99 -9.95
N HIS A 114 -6.36 -3.50 -10.62
CA HIS A 114 -6.26 -2.34 -11.51
C HIS A 114 -5.93 -1.03 -10.77
N LEU A 115 -6.24 -0.92 -9.47
CA LEU A 115 -5.81 0.23 -8.68
C LEU A 115 -4.29 0.24 -8.48
N PHE A 116 -3.66 -0.93 -8.48
CA PHE A 116 -2.23 -1.09 -8.25
C PHE A 116 -1.41 -1.18 -9.55
N ASP A 117 -1.97 -1.75 -10.62
CA ASP A 117 -1.34 -1.90 -11.94
C ASP A 117 -1.40 -0.58 -12.75
N GLU A 118 -0.57 0.40 -12.38
CA GLU A 118 -0.61 1.77 -12.94
C GLU A 118 -0.40 1.84 -14.45
N ASP A 119 0.47 0.98 -15.00
CA ASP A 119 0.81 0.98 -16.42
C ASP A 119 -0.07 0.02 -17.24
N GLY A 120 -0.92 -0.78 -16.56
CA GLY A 120 -1.87 -1.69 -17.17
C GLY A 120 -1.20 -2.86 -17.90
N ASN A 121 0.00 -3.24 -17.48
CA ASN A 121 0.77 -4.30 -18.14
C ASN A 121 0.31 -5.72 -17.72
N GLY A 122 -0.60 -5.82 -16.74
CA GLY A 122 -1.12 -7.07 -16.21
C GLY A 122 -0.28 -7.69 -15.09
N ALA A 123 0.71 -6.95 -14.56
CA ALA A 123 1.58 -7.36 -13.48
C ALA A 123 2.02 -6.15 -12.63
N ILE A 124 1.86 -6.27 -11.31
CA ILE A 124 2.25 -5.21 -10.37
C ILE A 124 3.69 -5.44 -9.95
N ASN A 125 4.59 -4.52 -10.31
CA ASN A 125 5.98 -4.56 -9.83
C ASN A 125 6.12 -3.89 -8.45
N GLU A 126 7.29 -4.08 -7.82
CA GLU A 126 7.56 -3.54 -6.47
C GLU A 126 7.36 -2.00 -6.37
N ARG A 127 7.65 -1.26 -7.45
CA ARG A 127 7.50 0.20 -7.48
C ARG A 127 6.02 0.58 -7.43
N GLU A 128 5.21 0.00 -8.31
CA GLU A 128 3.75 0.18 -8.33
C GLU A 128 3.13 -0.25 -7.00
N ALA A 129 3.51 -1.42 -6.50
CA ALA A 129 2.99 -1.97 -5.24
C ALA A 129 3.24 -1.01 -4.08
N ARG A 130 4.50 -0.56 -3.90
CA ARG A 130 4.87 0.34 -2.81
C ARG A 130 4.27 1.74 -2.96
N TYR A 131 4.21 2.26 -4.18
CA TYR A 131 3.66 3.59 -4.43
C TYR A 131 2.17 3.63 -4.06
N ASN A 132 1.37 2.71 -4.62
CA ASN A 132 -0.06 2.62 -4.35
C ASN A 132 -0.33 2.22 -2.89
N TRP A 133 0.41 1.27 -2.32
CA TRP A 133 0.28 0.91 -0.91
C TRP A 133 0.38 2.12 0.02
N ASN A 134 1.39 2.96 -0.20
CA ASN A 134 1.58 4.14 0.62
C ASN A 134 0.47 5.18 0.42
N ALA A 135 0.05 5.38 -0.83
CA ALA A 135 -1.01 6.34 -1.16
C ALA A 135 -2.37 5.97 -0.54
N TYR A 136 -2.68 4.66 -0.47
CA TYR A 136 -3.96 4.19 0.09
C TYR A 136 -3.92 4.03 1.61
N PHE A 137 -2.81 3.54 2.17
CA PHE A 137 -2.81 3.00 3.54
C PHE A 137 -1.87 3.71 4.52
N SER A 138 -0.90 4.49 4.04
CA SER A 138 0.17 5.06 4.87
C SER A 138 0.09 6.58 5.08
N ASP A 139 -0.73 7.31 4.31
CA ASP A 139 -0.90 8.77 4.43
C ASP A 139 -1.80 9.20 5.61
#